data_AF-A0A9E2XXR1-F1
#
_entry.id   AF-A0A9E2XXR1-F1
#
_cell.length_a   1.000
_cell.length_b   1.000
_cell.length_c   1.000
_cell.angle_alpha   90.00
_cell.angle_beta   90.00
_cell.angle_gamma   90.00
#
_symmetry.space_group_name_H-M   'P 1'
#
loop_
_entity.id
_entity.type
_entity.pdbx_description
1 polymer ?
#
loop_
_entity_poly.entity_id
_entity_poly.type
_entity_poly.pdbx_seq_one_letter_code
_entity_poly.pdbx_strand_id
1 'polypeptide(L)'
;TGGGSNGNWPNIGPRVSIHTSKGKVLARLGKMHTGLAPGQFTSPHGIAVDGHGNIYVGELSGRTWPRFSKDPPPKRRRVIHKLVKI
;
A
#
# COMPACT_ATOMS: atom_id res chain seq x y z
N THR A 1 -15.33 5.95 10.66
CA THR A 1 -14.21 6.45 11.47
C THR A 1 -13.10 5.41 11.44
N GLY A 2 -12.16 5.57 10.49
CA GLY A 2 -11.17 4.57 10.08
C GLY A 2 -9.94 4.51 10.99
N GLY A 3 -10.09 3.84 12.13
CA GLY A 3 -9.01 3.58 13.10
C GLY A 3 -8.18 2.34 12.77
N GLY A 4 -7.72 2.19 11.52
CA GLY A 4 -6.85 1.10 11.09
C GLY A 4 -5.48 1.66 10.68
N SER A 5 -4.43 1.26 11.40
CA SER A 5 -3.01 1.58 11.15
C SER A 5 -2.72 3.00 10.66
N ASN A 6 -2.37 3.88 11.60
CA ASN A 6 -1.69 5.15 11.32
C ASN A 6 -2.47 6.19 10.51
N GLY A 7 -3.79 6.02 10.29
CA GLY A 7 -4.61 6.91 9.47
C GLY A 7 -4.68 8.38 9.93
N ASN A 8 -4.40 8.64 11.22
CA ASN A 8 -4.38 9.98 11.81
C ASN A 8 -2.98 10.58 11.93
N TRP A 9 -1.94 9.83 11.54
CA TRP A 9 -0.56 10.25 11.70
C TRP A 9 0.07 10.51 10.33
N PRO A 10 0.42 11.78 10.02
CA PRO A 10 1.01 12.09 8.73
C PRO A 10 2.31 11.29 8.54
N ASN A 11 2.56 10.85 7.32
CA ASN A 11 3.77 10.13 6.94
C ASN A 11 3.97 8.72 7.53
N ILE A 12 2.97 8.07 8.12
CA ILE A 12 3.08 6.65 8.55
C ILE A 12 1.93 5.74 8.06
N GLY A 13 1.10 6.21 7.12
CA GLY A 13 0.09 5.39 6.44
C GLY A 13 0.67 4.27 5.56
N PRO A 14 -0.17 3.35 5.03
CA PRO A 14 0.28 2.20 4.25
C PRO A 14 0.94 2.65 2.95
N ARG A 15 2.23 2.36 2.81
CA ARG A 15 3.04 2.84 1.70
C ARG A 15 4.24 1.93 1.42
N VAL A 16 4.80 2.07 0.22
CA VAL A 16 6.15 1.63 -0.12
C VAL A 16 7.06 2.85 -0.17
N SER A 17 8.23 2.79 0.45
CA SER A 17 9.23 3.86 0.38
C SER A 17 10.49 3.32 -0.29
N ILE A 18 11.05 4.09 -1.22
CA ILE A 18 12.27 3.77 -1.93
C ILE A 18 13.37 4.65 -1.36
N HIS A 19 14.45 4.03 -0.90
CA HIS A 19 15.57 4.71 -0.27
C HIS A 19 16.87 4.37 -1.00
N THR A 20 17.85 5.27 -0.93
CA THR A 20 19.24 4.92 -1.23
C THR A 20 19.79 4.01 -0.14
N SER A 21 20.91 3.34 -0.42
CA SER A 21 21.66 2.57 0.60
C SER A 21 22.14 3.42 1.79
N LYS A 22 22.21 4.75 1.61
CA LYS A 22 22.53 5.73 2.67
C LYS A 22 21.28 6.24 3.41
N GLY A 23 20.10 5.68 3.15
CA GLY A 23 18.84 6.02 3.82
C GLY A 23 18.09 7.23 3.25
N LYS A 24 18.64 7.95 2.26
CA LYS A 24 17.95 9.08 1.61
C LYS A 24 16.69 8.58 0.90
N VAL A 25 15.55 9.19 1.20
CA VAL A 25 14.27 8.87 0.54
C VAL A 25 14.31 9.38 -0.90
N LEU A 26 14.07 8.48 -1.86
CA LEU A 26 13.93 8.80 -3.28
C LEU A 26 12.47 8.97 -3.70
N ALA A 27 11.59 8.09 -3.19
CA ALA A 27 10.17 8.12 -3.51
C ALA A 27 9.33 7.48 -2.41
N ARG A 28 8.06 7.84 -2.35
CA ARG A 28 7.03 7.18 -1.53
C ARG A 28 5.79 6.94 -2.36
N LEU A 29 5.35 5.70 -2.40
CA LEU A 29 4.19 5.23 -3.14
C LEU A 29 3.12 4.87 -2.11
N GLY A 30 1.96 5.49 -2.22
CA GLY A 30 0.89 5.39 -1.21
C GLY A 30 0.28 6.75 -0.93
N LYS A 31 -0.97 6.77 -0.50
CA LYS A 31 -1.64 7.98 0.01
C LYS A 31 -1.67 7.95 1.53
N MET A 32 -2.07 9.08 2.12
CA MET A 32 -2.20 9.21 3.57
C MET A 32 -3.17 8.17 4.16
N HIS A 33 -4.24 7.87 3.45
CA HIS A 33 -5.29 6.96 3.92
C HIS A 33 -5.27 5.63 3.18
N THR A 34 -5.54 4.59 3.96
CA THR A 34 -5.86 3.24 3.50
C THR A 34 -7.03 3.26 2.52
N GLY A 35 -6.97 2.48 1.46
CA GLY A 35 -8.10 2.36 0.53
C GLY A 35 -7.80 1.58 -0.74
N LEU A 36 -8.82 1.48 -1.59
CA LEU A 36 -8.77 0.72 -2.85
C LEU A 36 -8.55 1.60 -4.09
N ALA A 37 -8.61 2.93 -3.95
CA ALA A 37 -8.44 3.86 -5.07
C ALA A 37 -7.02 3.78 -5.66
N PRO A 38 -6.79 4.25 -6.90
CA PRO A 38 -5.46 4.31 -7.50
C PRO A 38 -4.43 4.99 -6.59
N GLY A 39 -3.29 4.33 -6.38
CA GLY A 39 -2.23 4.82 -5.50
C GLY A 39 -2.49 4.68 -4.00
N GLN A 40 -3.63 4.13 -3.57
CA GLN A 40 -3.86 3.72 -2.18
C GLN A 40 -3.49 2.26 -1.96
N PHE A 41 -3.01 1.98 -0.75
CA PHE A 41 -2.80 0.63 -0.25
C PHE A 41 -3.77 0.37 0.91
N THR A 42 -4.10 -0.90 1.11
CA THR A 42 -4.87 -1.40 2.25
C THR A 42 -3.97 -1.99 3.33
N SER A 43 -3.06 -2.88 2.95
CA SER A 43 -2.12 -3.53 3.86
C SER A 43 -1.01 -4.19 3.04
N PRO A 44 -0.01 -3.41 2.58
CA PRO A 44 1.08 -3.95 1.79
C PRO A 44 1.96 -4.82 2.70
N HIS A 45 2.24 -6.06 2.28
CA HIS A 45 2.99 -7.06 3.06
C HIS A 45 4.08 -7.76 2.26
N GLY A 46 3.83 -8.04 0.98
CA GLY A 46 4.81 -8.64 0.09
C GLY A 46 5.34 -7.61 -0.90
N ILE A 47 6.62 -7.69 -1.23
CA ILE A 47 7.24 -6.89 -2.29
C ILE A 47 8.20 -7.74 -3.11
N ALA A 48 8.16 -7.59 -4.44
CA ALA A 48 9.12 -8.18 -5.36
C ALA A 48 9.45 -7.17 -6.47
N VAL A 49 10.62 -7.33 -7.09
CA VAL A 49 11.08 -6.47 -8.19
C VAL A 49 11.53 -7.37 -9.34
N ASP A 50 11.14 -7.04 -10.57
CA ASP A 50 11.59 -7.77 -11.77
C ASP A 50 12.86 -7.17 -12.40
N GLY A 51 13.41 -7.84 -13.42
CA GLY A 51 14.62 -7.38 -14.12
C GLY A 51 14.49 -6.05 -14.86
N HIS A 52 13.26 -5.56 -15.07
CA HIS A 52 13.00 -4.25 -15.65
C HIS A 52 12.85 -3.16 -14.57
N GLY A 53 12.91 -3.53 -13.29
CA GLY A 53 12.73 -2.62 -12.16
C GLY A 53 11.27 -2.30 -11.84
N ASN A 54 10.30 -3.08 -12.35
CA ASN A 54 8.92 -2.93 -11.92
C ASN A 54 8.75 -3.50 -10.52
N ILE A 55 7.90 -2.86 -9.71
CA ILE A 55 7.65 -3.25 -8.32
C ILE A 55 6.28 -3.93 -8.23
N TYR A 56 6.24 -5.11 -7.63
CA TYR A 56 5.03 -5.88 -7.36
C TYR A 56 4.77 -5.84 -5.86
N VAL A 57 3.61 -5.35 -5.43
CA VAL A 57 3.24 -5.23 -4.02
C VAL A 57 2.03 -6.09 -3.74
N GLY A 58 2.20 -7.10 -2.88
CA GLY A 58 1.13 -7.98 -2.41
C GLY A 58 0.48 -7.44 -1.15
N GLU A 59 -0.84 -7.47 -1.09
CA GLU A 59 -1.64 -6.96 0.02
C GLU A 59 -2.42 -8.05 0.76
N LEU A 60 -2.47 -7.95 2.09
CA LEU A 60 -3.35 -8.78 2.92
C LEU A 60 -4.73 -8.13 3.12
N SER A 61 -5.33 -7.60 2.05
CA SER A 61 -6.56 -6.80 2.09
C SER A 61 -7.76 -7.57 2.66
N GLY A 62 -7.76 -8.90 2.57
CA GLY A 62 -8.79 -9.80 3.10
C GLY A 62 -8.97 -9.67 4.61
N ARG A 63 -7.89 -9.99 5.34
CA ARG A 63 -7.87 -10.00 6.81
C ARG A 63 -7.91 -8.60 7.42
N THR A 64 -7.38 -7.60 6.73
CA THR A 64 -7.31 -6.24 7.26
C THR A 64 -8.54 -5.40 6.99
N TRP A 65 -9.47 -5.89 6.16
CA TRP A 65 -10.68 -5.15 5.78
C TRP A 65 -11.49 -4.60 6.96
N PRO A 66 -11.82 -5.38 8.01
CA PRO A 66 -12.59 -4.87 9.15
C PRO A 66 -11.87 -3.77 9.94
N ARG A 67 -10.55 -3.60 9.75
CA ARG A 67 -9.78 -2.54 10.41
C ARG A 67 -9.98 -1.18 9.76
N PHE A 68 -10.36 -1.11 8.49
CA PHE A 68 -10.48 0.18 7.77
C PHE A 68 -11.83 0.42 7.10
N SER A 69 -12.69 -0.59 6.99
CA SER A 69 -14.06 -0.44 6.47
C SER A 69 -15.06 -1.22 7.31
N LYS A 70 -16.28 -0.67 7.43
CA LYS A 70 -17.44 -1.33 8.07
C LYS A 70 -18.31 -2.09 7.06
N ASP A 71 -18.17 -1.77 5.78
CA ASP A 71 -18.91 -2.44 4.72
C ASP A 71 -18.39 -3.86 4.52
N PRO A 72 -19.12 -4.77 3.85
CA PRO A 72 -18.52 -6.01 3.40
C PRO A 72 -17.43 -5.72 2.35
N PRO A 73 -16.36 -6.52 2.31
CA PRO A 73 -15.35 -6.36 1.28
C PRO A 73 -15.89 -6.66 -0.12
N PRO A 74 -15.41 -5.95 -1.16
CA PRO A 74 -15.75 -6.28 -2.53
C PRO A 74 -15.37 -7.74 -2.88
N LYS A 75 -16.19 -8.40 -3.71
CA LYS A 75 -15.93 -9.78 -4.17
C LYS A 75 -14.63 -9.89 -4.97
N ARG A 76 -14.36 -8.93 -5.85
CA ARG A 76 -13.08 -8.80 -6.59
C ARG A 76 -12.34 -7.60 -6.03
N ARG A 77 -11.18 -7.86 -5.43
CA ARG A 77 -10.32 -6.82 -4.85
C ARG A 77 -8.94 -6.96 -5.47
N ARG A 78 -8.29 -5.83 -5.70
CA ARG A 78 -6.88 -5.83 -6.06
C ARG A 78 -6.08 -6.22 -4.82
N VAL A 79 -5.38 -7.35 -4.91
CA VAL A 79 -4.47 -7.85 -3.86
C VAL A 79 -3.01 -7.81 -4.30
N ILE A 80 -2.75 -7.47 -5.56
CA ILE A 80 -1.41 -7.26 -6.11
C ILE A 80 -1.43 -5.94 -6.89
N HIS A 81 -0.45 -5.08 -6.62
CA HIS A 81 -0.19 -3.87 -7.40
C HIS A 81 1.07 -4.07 -8.22
N LYS A 82 1.01 -3.75 -9.51
CA LYS A 82 2.20 -3.61 -10.37
C LYS A 82 2.47 -2.13 -10.57
N LEU A 83 3.65 -1.68 -10.17
CA LEU A 83 4.10 -0.30 -10.28
C LEU A 83 5.22 -0.28 -11.31
N VAL A 84 4.97 0.41 -12.42
CA VAL A 84 5.89 0.46 -13.56
C VAL A 84 6.70 1.74 -13.48
N LYS A 85 8.01 1.62 -13.77
CA LYS A 85 8.89 2.77 -13.94
C LYS A 85 8.56 3.44 -15.28
N ILE A 86 8.14 4.70 -15.22
CA ILE A 86 7.94 5.58 -16.39
C ILE A 86 9.19 6.40 -16.68
#